data_AF-L9Z0U8-F1
#
_entry.id   AF-L9Z0U8-F1
#
_cell.length_a   1.000
_cell.length_b   1.000
_cell.length_c   1.000
_cell.angle_alpha   90.00
_cell.angle_beta   90.00
_cell.angle_gamma   90.00
#
_symmetry.space_group_name_H-M   'P 1'
#
loop_
_entity.id
_entity.type
_entity.pdbx_description
1 polymer ?
#
loop_
_entity_poly.entity_id
_entity_poly.type
_entity_poly.pdbx_seq_one_letter_code
_entity_poly.pdbx_strand_id
1 'polypeptide(L)' 'MCPTPSRTIVASGTAAGDGYEFVCYGHHHEREVSETGRTTILNLGAHVLAADDDPTVAIVDTRLGSVQFRSVCA' A
#
# COMPACT_ATOMS: atom_id res chain seq x y z
N MET A 1 26.49 -9.78 -0.13
CA MET A 1 25.27 -8.96 0.02
C MET A 1 24.08 -9.87 -0.24
N CYS A 2 23.30 -10.20 0.79
CA CYS A 2 22.00 -10.82 0.56
C CYS A 2 21.13 -9.76 -0.12
N PRO A 3 20.45 -10.06 -1.25
CA PRO A 3 19.51 -9.11 -1.83
C PRO A 3 18.45 -8.82 -0.76
N THR A 4 18.30 -7.55 -0.37
CA THR A 4 17.14 -7.14 0.40
C THR A 4 15.92 -7.55 -0.43
N PRO A 5 15.05 -8.45 0.04
CA PRO A 5 13.84 -8.76 -0.71
C PRO A 5 13.13 -7.44 -0.98
N SER A 6 12.75 -7.17 -2.23
CA SER A 6 11.94 -6.00 -2.54
C SER A 6 10.78 -5.97 -1.55
N ARG A 7 10.51 -4.83 -0.90
CA ARG A 7 9.60 -4.78 0.26
C ARG A 7 8.17 -5.22 -0.13
N THR A 8 7.83 -5.15 -1.41
CA THR A 8 6.69 -5.82 -2.05
C THR A 8 6.65 -7.33 -1.73
N ILE A 9 7.77 -8.06 -1.73
CA ILE A 9 7.85 -9.49 -1.38
C ILE A 9 7.40 -9.74 0.06
N VAL A 10 7.74 -8.86 1.01
CA VAL A 10 7.29 -9.01 2.41
C VAL A 10 5.79 -8.78 2.51
N ALA A 11 5.26 -7.79 1.79
CA ALA A 11 3.82 -7.52 1.74
C ALA A 11 3.06 -8.70 1.10
N SER A 12 3.51 -9.16 -0.07
CA SER A 12 2.93 -10.33 -0.77
C SER A 12 3.05 -11.62 0.04
N GLY A 13 4.17 -11.85 0.72
CA GLY A 13 4.36 -13.01 1.59
C GLY A 13 3.43 -12.99 2.80
N THR A 14 3.21 -11.81 3.40
CA THR A 14 2.24 -11.63 4.49
C THR A 14 0.80 -11.83 4.00
N ALA A 15 0.49 -11.29 2.83
CA ALA A 15 -0.82 -11.39 2.19
C ALA A 15 -1.19 -12.83 1.80
N ALA A 16 -0.20 -13.63 1.38
CA ALA A 16 -0.37 -15.05 1.08
C ALA A 16 -0.63 -15.92 2.33
N GLY A 17 -0.45 -15.38 3.54
CA GLY A 17 -0.77 -16.07 4.79
C GLY A 17 -2.28 -16.11 5.12
N ASP A 18 -3.14 -15.50 4.30
CA ASP A 18 -4.63 -15.50 4.40
C ASP A 18 -5.20 -15.02 5.76
N GLY A 19 -4.37 -14.40 6.61
CA GLY A 19 -4.75 -13.92 7.94
C GLY A 19 -5.18 -12.44 7.99
N TYR A 20 -5.07 -11.72 6.87
CA TYR A 20 -5.32 -10.29 6.80
C TYR A 20 -6.17 -9.95 5.58
N GLU A 21 -7.15 -9.08 5.75
CA GLU A 21 -7.90 -8.51 4.62
C GLU A 21 -7.08 -7.41 3.93
N PHE A 22 -6.23 -6.71 4.68
CA PHE A 22 -5.36 -5.64 4.17
C PHE A 22 -3.93 -5.79 4.70
N VAL A 23 -2.95 -5.63 3.81
CA VAL A 23 -1.53 -5.48 4.16
C VAL A 23 -1.04 -4.13 3.66
N CYS A 24 -0.88 -3.19 4.59
CA CYS A 24 -0.39 -1.84 4.29
C CYS A 24 1.14 -1.79 4.39
N TYR A 25 1.79 -1.16 3.40
CA TYR A 25 3.23 -0.91 3.40
C TYR A 25 3.55 0.49 2.85
N GLY A 26 4.82 0.88 2.94
CA GLY A 26 5.32 2.19 2.46
C GLY A 26 6.79 2.10 2.05
N HIS A 27 7.52 3.21 2.17
CA HIS A 27 8.96 3.38 1.85
C HIS A 27 9.30 3.62 0.37
N HIS A 28 8.43 3.27 -0.58
CA HIS A 28 8.69 3.49 -2.01
C HIS A 28 8.17 4.84 -2.53
N HIS A 29 7.38 5.57 -1.73
CA HIS A 29 6.73 6.85 -2.09
C HIS A 29 5.78 6.79 -3.31
N GLU A 30 5.74 5.68 -4.02
CA GLU A 30 4.78 5.34 -5.07
C GLU A 30 3.47 4.81 -4.49
N ARG A 31 2.34 5.19 -5.08
CA ARG A 31 1.03 4.62 -4.73
C ARG A 31 0.82 3.30 -5.46
N GLU A 32 0.34 2.29 -4.74
CA GLU A 32 0.06 0.97 -5.32
C GLU A 32 -1.14 0.35 -4.60
N VAL A 33 -2.02 -0.28 -5.38
CA VAL A 33 -3.03 -1.21 -4.86
C VAL A 33 -2.99 -2.47 -5.70
N SER A 34 -2.92 -3.62 -5.04
CA SER A 34 -2.91 -4.93 -5.68
C SER A 34 -3.60 -5.96 -4.79
N GLU A 35 -3.88 -7.14 -5.35
CA GLU A 35 -4.56 -8.22 -4.64
C GLU A 35 -3.68 -9.47 -4.63
N THR A 36 -3.68 -10.18 -3.51
CA THR A 36 -3.06 -11.51 -3.37
C THR A 36 -4.04 -12.40 -2.62
N GLY A 37 -4.70 -13.31 -3.35
CA GLY A 37 -5.80 -14.08 -2.80
C GLY A 37 -6.97 -13.16 -2.41
N ARG A 38 -7.34 -13.16 -1.13
CA ARG A 38 -8.38 -12.27 -0.57
C ARG A 38 -7.80 -11.03 0.10
N THR A 39 -6.48 -10.91 0.12
CA THR A 39 -5.79 -9.82 0.80
C THR A 39 -5.53 -8.69 -0.18
N THR A 40 -5.94 -7.47 0.16
CA THR A 40 -5.55 -6.26 -0.55
C THR A 40 -4.21 -5.77 -0.02
N ILE A 41 -3.24 -5.62 -0.92
CA ILE A 41 -1.93 -5.01 -0.65
C ILE A 41 -2.03 -3.53 -1.00
N LEU A 42 -1.67 -2.66 -0.04
CA LEU A 42 -1.86 -1.22 -0.16
C LEU A 42 -0.59 -0.45 0.19
N ASN A 43 -0.09 0.34 -0.77
CA ASN A 43 0.88 1.39 -0.54
C ASN A 43 0.24 2.75 -0.78
N LEU A 44 0.23 3.58 0.27
CA LEU A 44 -0.43 4.88 0.26
C LEU A 44 0.31 5.92 -0.58
N GLY A 45 1.54 5.61 -1.02
CA GLY A 45 2.47 6.60 -1.55
C GLY A 45 3.14 7.38 -0.43
N ALA A 46 3.36 8.66 -0.67
CA ALA A 46 3.98 9.55 0.30
C ALA A 46 3.06 10.74 0.62
N HIS A 47 2.94 11.05 1.91
CA HIS A 47 2.36 12.30 2.39
C HIS A 47 3.43 13.40 2.53
N VAL A 48 4.67 13.00 2.85
CA VAL A 48 5.83 13.88 3.02
C VAL A 48 6.90 13.44 2.04
N LEU A 49 7.56 14.40 1.37
CA LEU A 49 8.51 14.13 0.28
C LEU A 49 7.88 13.29 -0.84
N ALA A 50 6.63 13.59 -1.18
CA ALA A 50 5.96 13.00 -2.32
C ALA A 50 6.68 13.38 -3.62
N ALA A 51 6.73 12.45 -4.55
CA ALA A 51 7.11 12.78 -5.91
C ALA A 51 6.05 13.72 -6.51
N ASP A 52 6.48 14.62 -7.39
CA ASP A 52 5.60 15.49 -8.19
C ASP A 52 4.63 16.37 -7.38
N ASP A 53 4.97 16.71 -6.12
CA ASP A 53 4.10 17.52 -5.23
C ASP A 53 2.66 16.97 -5.11
N ASP A 54 2.47 15.64 -5.22
CA ASP A 54 1.15 14.96 -5.06
C ASP A 54 1.08 14.18 -3.75
N PRO A 55 1.10 14.86 -2.57
CA PRO A 55 0.97 14.19 -1.30
C PRO A 55 -0.37 13.45 -1.24
N THR A 56 -0.30 12.16 -0.96
CA THR A 56 -1.46 11.26 -1.08
C THR A 56 -1.75 10.54 0.24
N VAL A 57 -3.05 10.31 0.50
CA VAL A 57 -3.54 9.38 1.52
C VAL A 57 -4.50 8.38 0.88
N ALA A 58 -4.71 7.24 1.54
CA ALA A 58 -5.73 6.27 1.15
C ALA A 58 -6.80 6.15 2.24
N ILE A 59 -8.07 6.14 1.83
CA ILE A 59 -9.23 5.91 2.69
C ILE A 59 -9.73 4.50 2.39
N VAL A 60 -9.82 3.66 3.42
CA VAL A 60 -10.33 2.29 3.32
C VAL A 60 -11.71 2.21 3.95
N ASP A 61 -12.70 1.81 3.16
CA ASP A 61 -14.00 1.39 3.69
C ASP A 61 -13.89 -0.05 4.18
N THR A 62 -13.83 -0.24 5.50
CA THR A 62 -13.70 -1.56 6.13
C THR A 62 -14.93 -2.44 6.01
N ARG A 63 -16.10 -1.90 5.65
CA ARG A 63 -17.32 -2.68 5.43
C ARG A 63 -17.40 -3.20 4.00
N LEU A 64 -16.98 -2.40 3.04
CA LEU A 64 -17.05 -2.72 1.61
C LEU A 64 -15.73 -3.24 1.04
N GLY A 65 -14.64 -3.15 1.79
CA GLY A 65 -13.29 -3.50 1.34
C GLY A 65 -12.71 -2.53 0.30
N SER A 66 -13.36 -1.39 0.06
CA SER A 66 -12.95 -0.47 -1.03
C SER A 66 -11.86 0.49 -0.58
N VAL A 67 -10.94 0.81 -1.51
CA VAL A 67 -9.83 1.75 -1.29
C VAL A 67 -10.00 2.97 -2.19
N GLN A 68 -9.87 4.17 -1.63
CA GLN A 68 -9.87 5.43 -2.38
C GLN A 68 -8.62 6.25 -2.07
N PHE A 69 -7.85 6.60 -3.09
CA PHE A 69 -6.75 7.55 -2.96
C PHE A 69 -7.26 8.99 -2.99
N ARG A 70 -6.68 9.85 -2.15
CA ARG A 70 -6.95 11.28 -2.09
C ARG A 70 -5.64 12.04 -2.07
N SER A 71 -5.45 12.92 -3.05
CA SER A 71 -4.44 13.97 -2.98
C SER A 71 -4.81 14.95 -1.87
N VAL A 72 -3.82 15.44 -1.13
CA VAL A 72 -3.99 16.35 0.00
C VAL A 72 -3.36 17.72 -0.25
N CYS A 73 -3.23 18.13 -1.52
CA CYS A 73 -2.79 19.47 -1.88
C CYS A 73 -3.72 20.51 -1.24
N ALA A 74 -3.13 21.48 -0.54
CA ALA A 74 -3.81 22.66 -0.01
C ALA A 74 -4.15 23.66 -1.12
#